data_AF-A0A3P1XFH8-F1
#
_entry.id   AF-A0A3P1XFH8-F1
#
_cell.length_a   1.000
_cell.length_b   1.000
_cell.length_c   1.000
_cell.angle_alpha   90.00
_cell.angle_beta   90.00
_cell.angle_gamma   90.00
#
_symmetry.space_group_name_H-M   'P 1'
#
loop_
_entity.id
_entity.type
_entity.pdbx_description
1 polymer ?
#
loop_
_entity_poly.entity_id
_entity_poly.type
_entity_poly.pdbx_seq_one_letter_code
_entity_poly.pdbx_strand_id
1 'polypeptide(L)'
;AVIAANSVVTKDVPPYAIVAGVPAKIIRFRFDSNVIDELLRIKWWNYNYSDLPDNNKCDDINYFVEEMNRLISNGNIQERDYKKFNLSEVFRGL
;
A
#
# COMPACT_ATOMS: atom_id res chain seq x y z
N ALA A 1 0.02 7.96 4.95
CA ALA A 1 0.89 9.10 5.29
C ALA A 1 1.75 8.76 6.51
N VAL A 2 2.76 9.57 6.84
CA VAL A 2 3.51 9.51 8.11
C VAL A 2 3.29 10.82 8.86
N ILE A 3 2.93 10.73 10.14
CA ILE A 3 2.68 11.88 11.01
C ILE A 3 3.75 11.86 12.10
N ALA A 4 4.59 12.88 12.18
CA ALA A 4 5.63 12.98 13.21
C ALA A 4 5.02 13.16 14.60
N ALA A 5 5.76 12.74 15.63
CA ALA A 5 5.33 12.91 17.02
C ALA A 5 4.99 14.37 17.35
N ASN A 6 3.99 14.58 18.22
CA ASN A 6 3.50 15.90 18.67
C ASN A 6 2.97 16.83 17.55
N SER A 7 2.63 16.30 16.38
CA SER A 7 2.03 17.10 15.31
C SER A 7 0.54 17.34 15.54
N VAL A 8 0.05 18.54 15.22
CA VAL A 8 -1.38 18.87 15.23
C VAL A 8 -1.85 19.04 13.78
N VAL A 9 -2.54 18.03 13.27
CA VAL A 9 -3.07 18.00 11.91
C VAL A 9 -4.43 18.70 11.88
N THR A 10 -4.52 19.80 11.15
CA THR A 10 -5.76 20.62 11.04
C THR A 10 -6.40 20.55 9.65
N LYS A 11 -5.82 19.78 8.71
CA LYS A 11 -6.25 19.63 7.31
C LYS A 11 -5.90 18.23 6.81
N ASP A 12 -6.50 17.82 5.70
CA ASP A 12 -6.21 16.54 5.07
C ASP A 12 -4.72 16.40 4.72
N VAL A 13 -4.20 15.18 4.93
CA VAL A 13 -2.82 14.83 4.63
C VAL A 13 -2.78 14.01 3.34
N PRO A 14 -2.05 14.44 2.30
CA PRO A 14 -1.97 13.68 1.06
C PRO A 14 -1.42 12.26 1.26
N PRO A 15 -1.78 11.29 0.40
CA PRO A 15 -1.17 9.97 0.40
C PRO A 15 0.35 10.06 0.38
N TYR A 16 1.01 9.19 1.15
CA TYR A 16 2.47 9.11 1.23
C TYR A 16 3.21 10.39 1.68
N ALA A 17 2.52 11.47 2.07
CA ALA A 17 3.14 12.64 2.67
C ALA A 17 3.69 12.33 4.07
N ILE A 18 4.77 13.02 4.44
CA ILE A 18 5.34 13.09 5.78
C ILE A 18 5.08 14.48 6.32
N VAL A 19 4.35 14.59 7.44
CA VAL A 19 3.97 15.87 8.04
C VAL A 19 4.51 16.02 9.47
N ALA A 20 4.83 17.26 9.87
CA ALA A 20 5.20 17.58 11.25
C ALA A 20 4.78 19.00 11.69
N GLY A 21 4.70 19.21 13.01
CA GLY A 21 4.56 20.54 13.63
C GLY A 21 3.15 20.88 14.11
N VAL A 22 3.00 22.10 14.64
CA VAL A 22 1.75 22.65 15.19
C VAL A 22 1.55 24.08 14.66
N PRO A 23 0.70 24.30 13.62
CA PRO A 23 -0.01 23.29 12.85
C PRO A 23 0.92 22.47 11.95
N ALA A 24 0.54 21.23 11.65
CA ALA A 24 1.34 20.32 10.85
C ALA A 24 1.49 20.80 9.40
N LYS A 25 2.71 20.70 8.86
CA LYS A 25 3.04 21.00 7.46
C LYS A 25 3.72 19.81 6.81
N ILE A 26 3.60 19.70 5.48
CA ILE A 26 4.32 18.69 4.68
C ILE A 26 5.82 19.00 4.77
N ILE A 27 6.62 18.03 5.21
CA ILE A 27 8.08 18.08 5.18
C ILE A 27 8.58 17.59 3.83
N ARG A 28 8.08 16.42 3.40
CA ARG A 28 8.41 15.75 2.14
C ARG A 28 7.42 14.62 1.88
N PHE A 29 7.58 13.93 0.76
CA PHE A 29 6.93 12.65 0.49
C PHE A 29 7.84 11.47 0.82
N ARG A 30 7.25 10.30 1.04
CA ARG A 30 8.01 9.05 1.25
C ARG A 30 8.77 8.61 0.00
N PHE A 31 8.18 8.84 -1.18
CA PHE A 31 8.68 8.43 -2.49
C PHE A 31 8.40 9.52 -3.53
N ASP A 32 8.94 9.37 -4.73
CA ASP A 32 8.65 10.22 -5.89
C ASP A 32 7.20 10.06 -6.37
N SER A 33 6.67 11.06 -7.07
CA SER A 33 5.26 11.11 -7.46
C SER A 33 4.85 9.92 -8.33
N ASN A 34 5.68 9.52 -9.30
CA ASN A 34 5.43 8.36 -10.16
C ASN A 34 5.31 7.05 -9.36
N VAL A 35 6.13 6.87 -8.32
CA VAL A 35 6.07 5.70 -7.44
C VAL A 35 4.79 5.73 -6.60
N ILE A 36 4.41 6.91 -6.10
CA ILE A 36 3.17 7.08 -5.33
C ILE A 36 1.95 6.74 -6.19
N ASP A 37 1.89 7.25 -7.42
CA ASP A 37 0.79 7.00 -8.36
C ASP A 37 0.66 5.51 -8.65
N GLU A 38 1.78 4.82 -8.88
CA GLU A 38 1.82 3.38 -9.07
C GLU A 38 1.35 2.61 -7.83
N LEU A 39 1.81 2.97 -6.63
CA LEU A 39 1.38 2.30 -5.40
C LEU A 39 -0.11 2.50 -5.12
N LEU A 40 -0.66 3.69 -5.45
CA LEU A 40 -2.09 3.98 -5.34
C LEU A 40 -2.93 3.24 -6.38
N ARG A 41 -2.37 2.96 -7.57
CA ARG A 41 -2.97 2.12 -8.60
C ARG A 41 -2.98 0.65 -8.18
N ILE A 42 -1.84 0.15 -7.70
CA ILE A 42 -1.66 -1.25 -7.26
C ILE A 42 -2.48 -1.55 -6.02
N LYS A 43 -2.53 -0.64 -5.02
CA LYS A 43 -3.17 -0.87 -3.71
C LYS A 43 -2.73 -2.20 -3.08
N TRP A 44 -1.42 -2.40 -3.01
CA TRP A 44 -0.79 -3.67 -2.62
C TRP A 44 -1.33 -4.25 -1.29
N TRP A 45 -1.81 -3.40 -0.38
CA TRP A 45 -2.43 -3.79 0.89
C TRP A 45 -3.76 -4.55 0.74
N ASN A 46 -4.35 -4.61 -0.47
CA ASN A 46 -5.54 -5.38 -0.77
C ASN A 46 -5.23 -6.79 -1.31
N TYR A 47 -3.95 -7.18 -1.41
CA TYR A 47 -3.51 -8.52 -1.81
C TYR A 47 -3.11 -9.34 -0.59
N ASN A 48 -2.94 -10.66 -0.76
CA ASN A 48 -2.44 -11.48 0.34
C ASN A 48 -0.98 -11.30 0.59
N TYR A 49 -0.59 -11.53 1.83
CA TYR A 49 0.80 -11.63 2.19
C TYR A 49 1.56 -12.65 1.32
N SER A 50 0.96 -13.80 0.99
CA SER A 50 1.55 -14.81 0.12
C SER A 50 1.71 -14.38 -1.34
N ASP A 51 0.98 -13.34 -1.75
CA ASP A 51 0.97 -12.82 -3.12
C ASP A 51 2.00 -11.70 -3.30
N LEU A 52 2.58 -11.20 -2.19
CA LEU A 52 3.57 -10.14 -2.22
C LEU A 52 4.92 -10.67 -2.72
N PRO A 53 5.71 -9.83 -3.42
CA PRO A 53 7.09 -10.12 -3.73
C PRO A 53 7.86 -10.58 -2.49
N ASP A 54 8.86 -11.42 -2.70
CA ASP A 54 9.77 -11.78 -1.61
C ASP A 54 10.50 -10.52 -1.08
N ASN A 55 10.97 -10.60 0.16
CA ASN A 55 11.53 -9.44 0.87
C ASN A 55 13.07 -9.33 0.73
N ASN A 56 13.69 -9.96 -0.28
CA ASN A 56 15.14 -9.97 -0.47
C ASN A 56 15.73 -8.57 -0.76
N LYS A 57 14.90 -7.67 -1.31
CA LYS A 57 15.20 -6.28 -1.63
C LYS A 57 14.20 -5.37 -0.93
N CYS A 58 14.14 -5.48 0.40
CA CYS A 58 13.15 -4.80 1.23
C CYS A 58 13.24 -3.27 1.20
N ASP A 59 14.36 -2.72 0.75
CA ASP A 59 14.66 -1.29 0.66
C ASP A 59 14.50 -0.70 -0.76
N ASP A 60 14.20 -1.52 -1.77
CA ASP A 60 14.00 -1.08 -3.16
C ASP A 60 12.52 -1.03 -3.52
N ILE A 61 11.93 0.16 -3.41
CA ILE A 61 10.53 0.38 -3.75
C ILE A 61 10.24 0.22 -5.25
N ASN A 62 11.22 0.46 -6.12
CA ASN A 62 11.02 0.31 -7.57
C ASN A 62 10.94 -1.17 -7.94
N TYR A 63 11.85 -1.99 -7.39
CA TYR A 63 11.77 -3.44 -7.51
C TYR A 63 10.40 -3.97 -7.04
N PHE A 64 9.93 -3.51 -5.87
CA PHE A 64 8.63 -3.93 -5.36
C PHE A 64 7.48 -3.58 -6.31
N VAL A 65 7.45 -2.35 -6.85
CA VAL A 65 6.42 -1.89 -7.80
C VAL A 65 6.49 -2.66 -9.12
N GLU A 66 7.68 -2.87 -9.67
CA GLU A 66 7.91 -3.64 -10.90
C GLU A 66 7.41 -5.09 -10.74
N GLU A 67 7.76 -5.73 -9.64
CA GLU A 67 7.39 -7.13 -9.40
C GLU A 67 5.89 -7.30 -9.14
N MET A 68 5.28 -6.40 -8.38
CA MET A 68 3.81 -6.36 -8.22
C MET A 68 3.12 -6.23 -9.58
N ASN A 69 3.56 -5.29 -10.42
CA ASN A 69 3.00 -5.11 -11.77
C ASN A 69 3.17 -6.35 -12.65
N ARG A 70 4.31 -7.03 -12.55
CA ARG A 70 4.57 -8.30 -13.26
C ARG A 70 3.58 -9.38 -12.84
N LEU A 71 3.39 -9.57 -11.53
CA LEU A 71 2.47 -10.58 -10.99
C LEU A 71 1.01 -10.30 -11.37
N ILE A 72 0.58 -9.03 -11.33
CA ILE A 72 -0.75 -8.60 -11.73
C ILE A 72 -0.96 -8.83 -13.24
N SER A 73 0.00 -8.43 -14.07
CA SER A 73 -0.12 -8.52 -15.55
C SER A 73 -0.18 -9.96 -16.04
N ASN A 74 0.48 -10.89 -15.33
CA ASN A 74 0.41 -12.32 -15.65
C ASN A 74 -0.88 -12.99 -15.16
N GLY A 75 -1.71 -12.28 -14.37
CA GLY A 75 -2.91 -12.83 -13.76
C GLY A 75 -2.65 -13.79 -12.60
N ASN A 76 -1.43 -13.79 -12.04
CA ASN A 76 -1.03 -14.70 -10.96
C ASN A 76 -1.71 -14.35 -9.64
N ILE A 77 -2.06 -13.08 -9.45
CA ILE A 77 -2.60 -12.56 -8.19
C ILE A 77 -3.81 -11.67 -8.48
N GLN A 78 -4.75 -11.61 -7.53
CA GLN A 78 -5.97 -10.82 -7.63
C GLN A 78 -6.23 -10.08 -6.31
N GLU A 79 -6.78 -8.87 -6.43
CA GLU A 79 -7.18 -8.05 -5.29
C GLU A 79 -8.29 -8.77 -4.49
N ARG A 80 -8.17 -8.80 -3.16
CA ARG A 80 -9.19 -9.40 -2.28
C ARG A 80 -10.25 -8.38 -1.90
N ASP A 81 -11.51 -8.82 -1.94
CA ASP A 81 -12.63 -8.11 -1.33
C ASP A 81 -12.88 -8.62 0.09
N TYR A 82 -12.25 -7.98 1.08
CA TYR A 82 -12.42 -8.33 2.50
C TYR A 82 -13.81 -7.97 3.06
N LYS A 83 -14.68 -7.28 2.29
CA LYS A 83 -16.03 -6.89 2.75
C LYS A 83 -17.05 -8.03 2.63
N LYS A 84 -16.70 -9.14 1.97
CA LYS A 84 -17.57 -10.30 1.82
C LYS A 84 -16.89 -11.55 2.39
N PHE A 85 -17.16 -11.82 3.66
CA PHE A 85 -16.79 -13.10 4.25
C PHE A 85 -17.86 -14.14 3.92
N ASN A 86 -17.64 -14.93 2.86
CA ASN A 86 -18.58 -15.97 2.48
C ASN A 86 -18.36 -17.23 3.32
N LEU A 87 -19.06 -17.35 4.45
CA LEU A 87 -19.01 -18.54 5.31
C LEU A 87 -19.32 -19.83 4.53
N SER A 88 -20.20 -19.76 3.52
CA SER A 88 -20.55 -20.95 2.73
C SER A 88 -19.38 -21.46 1.87
N GLU A 89 -18.42 -20.60 1.50
CA GLU A 89 -17.19 -21.04 0.82
C GLU A 89 -16.19 -21.68 1.78
N VAL A 90 -16.14 -21.20 3.04
CA VAL A 90 -15.26 -21.74 4.08
C VAL A 90 -15.68 -23.15 4.51
N PHE A 91 -16.98 -23.40 4.61
CA PHE A 91 -17.53 -24.69 5.05
C PHE A 91 -17.88 -25.67 3.92
N ARG A 92 -17.50 -25.39 2.67
CA ARG A 92 -17.81 -26.26 1.51
C ARG A 92 -17.14 -27.64 1.54
N GLY A 93 -16.28 -27.93 2.52
CA GLY A 93 -15.59 -29.20 2.70
C GLY A 93 -15.61 -29.75 4.13
N LEU A 94 -16.50 -29.25 4.98
CA LEU A 94 -16.83 -29.80 6.31
C LEU A 94 -18.21 -30.46 6.25
#